data_AF-A0A7C5DEU4-F1
#
_entry.id   AF-A0A7C5DEU4-F1
#
_cell.length_a   1.000
_cell.length_b   1.000
_cell.length_c   1.000
_cell.angle_alpha   90.00
_cell.angle_beta   90.00
_cell.angle_gamma   90.00
#
_symmetry.space_group_name_H-M   'P 1'
#
loop_
_entity.id
_entity.type
_entity.pdbx_description
1 polymer ?
#
loop_
_entity_poly.entity_id
_entity_poly.type
_entity_poly.pdbx_seq_one_letter_code
_entity_poly.pdbx_strand_id
1 'polypeptide(L)'
;MDTEALQTPLYILEEAKLEQNLQLLDDVQRRSGAKVLLALKGFAFSGGMEMVAQYLHGCCASGLHEARYAAEKVGREVHTYAPAFKEEEIDEIISLSHHLVFNSFAQWERFR
;
A
#
# COMPACT_ATOMS: atom_id res chain seq x y z
N MET A 1 13.80 -22.98 -8.84
CA MET A 1 12.51 -23.67 -8.96
C MET A 1 12.36 -24.09 -10.41
N ASP A 2 12.03 -25.35 -10.67
CA ASP A 2 11.74 -25.79 -12.03
C ASP A 2 10.34 -25.28 -12.41
N THR A 3 10.28 -24.32 -13.33
CA THR A 3 9.03 -23.69 -13.76
C THR A 3 8.29 -24.51 -14.81
N GLU A 4 8.94 -25.50 -15.44
CA GLU A 4 8.33 -26.30 -16.51
C GLU A 4 7.24 -27.25 -16.00
N ALA A 5 7.29 -27.62 -14.72
CA ALA A 5 6.30 -28.47 -14.07
C ALA A 5 5.05 -27.70 -13.57
N LEU A 6 5.01 -26.37 -13.70
CA LEU A 6 3.91 -25.55 -13.19
C LEU A 6 2.78 -25.44 -14.20
N GLN A 7 1.54 -25.58 -13.72
CA GLN A 7 0.36 -25.45 -14.56
C GLN A 7 0.10 -23.98 -14.92
N THR A 8 0.21 -23.65 -16.21
CA THR A 8 -0.05 -22.31 -16.75
C THR A 8 -1.54 -22.06 -17.01
N PRO A 9 -2.03 -20.80 -16.93
CA PRO A 9 -1.27 -19.57 -16.66
C PRO A 9 -1.09 -19.28 -15.16
N LEU A 10 0.07 -18.75 -14.77
CA LEU A 10 0.34 -18.29 -13.42
C LEU A 10 1.24 -17.04 -13.41
N TYR A 11 1.17 -16.28 -12.33
CA TYR A 11 2.13 -15.21 -12.02
C TYR A 11 3.13 -15.71 -10.98
N ILE A 12 4.42 -15.54 -11.24
CA ILE A 12 5.49 -15.89 -10.31
C ILE A 12 6.16 -14.60 -9.85
N LEU A 13 6.16 -14.36 -8.54
CA LEU A 13 6.95 -13.31 -7.92
C LEU A 13 8.28 -13.89 -7.47
N GLU A 14 9.39 -13.34 -7.97
CA GLU A 14 10.72 -13.71 -7.53
C GLU A 14 11.13 -12.90 -6.30
N GLU A 15 11.11 -13.54 -5.13
CA GLU A 15 11.40 -12.90 -3.84
C GLU A 15 12.73 -12.13 -3.83
N ALA A 16 13.81 -12.72 -4.34
CA ALA A 16 15.13 -12.06 -4.38
C ALA A 16 15.12 -10.77 -5.21
N LYS A 17 14.33 -10.71 -6.29
CA LYS A 17 14.21 -9.49 -7.12
C LYS A 17 13.35 -8.44 -6.44
N LEU A 18 12.28 -8.85 -5.75
CA LEU A 18 11.49 -7.94 -4.93
C LEU A 18 12.35 -7.34 -3.81
N GLU A 19 13.11 -8.17 -3.09
CA GLU A 19 13.97 -7.73 -2.00
C GLU A 19 15.04 -6.74 -2.46
N GLN A 20 15.69 -6.99 -3.61
CA GLN A 20 16.65 -6.05 -4.19
C GLN A 20 16.03 -4.66 -4.46
N ASN A 21 14.79 -4.62 -4.97
CA ASN A 21 14.08 -3.36 -5.17
C ASN A 21 13.76 -2.68 -3.83
N LEU A 22 13.32 -3.45 -2.83
CA LEU A 22 12.99 -2.93 -1.51
C LEU A 22 14.21 -2.38 -0.76
N GLN A 23 15.37 -3.05 -0.87
CA GLN A 23 16.65 -2.58 -0.33
C GLN A 23 17.09 -1.26 -0.97
N LEU A 24 16.88 -1.11 -2.29
CA LEU A 24 17.16 0.16 -2.97
C LEU A 24 16.26 1.28 -2.48
N LEU A 25 14.95 1.02 -2.32
CA LEU A 25 14.02 2.00 -1.78
C LEU A 25 14.38 2.37 -0.34
N ASP A 26 14.79 1.40 0.47
CA ASP A 26 15.25 1.67 1.84
C ASP A 26 16.55 2.50 1.88
N ASP A 27 17.51 2.26 0.98
CA ASP A 27 18.69 3.13 0.86
C ASP A 27 18.31 4.59 0.59
N VAL A 28 17.32 4.82 -0.30
CA VAL A 28 16.79 6.16 -0.57
C VAL A 28 16.18 6.77 0.70
N GLN A 29 15.39 6.01 1.47
CA GLN A 29 14.83 6.47 2.75
C GLN A 29 15.95 6.89 3.71
N ARG A 30 16.93 6.02 3.93
CA ARG A 30 18.03 6.26 4.89
C ARG A 30 18.88 7.46 4.52
N ARG A 31 19.11 7.71 3.22
CA ARG A 31 19.95 8.81 2.75
C ARG A 31 19.23 10.16 2.65
N SER A 32 17.92 10.14 2.42
CA SER A 32 17.14 11.38 2.22
C SER A 32 16.32 11.80 3.43
N GLY A 33 16.02 10.87 4.35
CA GLY A 33 15.05 11.06 5.42
C GLY A 33 13.59 10.99 4.97
N ALA A 34 13.32 10.70 3.70
CA ALA A 34 11.96 10.52 3.19
C ALA A 34 11.36 9.17 3.64
N LYS A 35 10.03 9.13 3.78
CA LYS A 35 9.27 7.88 3.96
C LYS A 35 8.76 7.40 2.61
N VAL A 36 9.07 6.16 2.24
CA VAL A 36 8.54 5.53 1.01
C VAL A 36 7.36 4.65 1.39
N LEU A 37 6.25 4.83 0.67
CA LEU A 37 5.01 4.08 0.83
C LEU A 37 4.72 3.29 -0.46
N LEU A 38 4.17 2.08 -0.33
CA LEU A 38 3.71 1.29 -1.47
C LEU A 38 2.35 1.79 -1.96
N ALA A 39 2.24 2.14 -3.24
CA ALA A 39 0.94 2.44 -3.85
C ALA A 39 0.23 1.15 -4.29
N LEU A 40 -0.82 0.75 -3.57
CA LEU A 40 -1.50 -0.55 -3.77
C LEU A 40 -2.16 -0.71 -5.15
N LYS A 41 -2.57 0.39 -5.78
CA LYS A 41 -3.12 0.42 -7.15
C LYS A 41 -2.25 -0.27 -8.20
N GLY A 42 -0.93 -0.33 -7.98
CA GLY A 42 0.02 -0.92 -8.92
C GLY A 42 0.57 -2.28 -8.48
N PHE A 43 0.56 -2.58 -7.18
CA PHE A 43 1.09 -3.82 -6.62
C PHE A 43 0.45 -4.13 -5.27
N ALA A 44 -0.28 -5.25 -5.22
CA ALA A 44 -0.94 -5.78 -4.02
C ALA A 44 -0.80 -7.32 -3.97
N PHE A 45 0.38 -7.83 -4.32
CA PHE A 45 0.66 -9.26 -4.27
C PHE A 45 0.77 -9.73 -2.82
N SER A 46 -0.25 -10.44 -2.32
CA SER A 46 -0.40 -10.79 -0.91
C SER A 46 0.79 -11.52 -0.30
N GLY A 47 1.39 -12.45 -1.03
CA GLY A 47 2.57 -13.19 -0.57
C GLY A 47 3.83 -12.34 -0.40
N GLY A 48 3.87 -11.12 -0.96
CA GLY A 48 5.01 -10.21 -0.85
C GLY A 48 4.85 -9.12 0.20
N MET A 49 3.64 -8.93 0.76
CA MET A 49 3.34 -7.79 1.64
C MET A 49 4.12 -7.83 2.95
N GLU A 50 4.39 -9.02 3.50
CA GLU A 50 5.23 -9.17 4.70
C GLU A 50 6.66 -8.68 4.45
N MET A 51 7.24 -9.02 3.30
CA MET A 51 8.56 -8.52 2.91
C MET A 51 8.52 -7.01 2.67
N VAL A 52 7.50 -6.48 1.98
CA VAL A 52 7.33 -5.02 1.82
C VAL A 52 7.31 -4.32 3.18
N ALA A 53 6.60 -4.89 4.16
CA ALA A 53 6.49 -4.39 5.52
C ALA A 53 7.79 -4.47 6.32
N GLN A 54 8.86 -5.08 5.82
CA GLN A 54 10.18 -5.00 6.47
C GLN A 54 10.92 -3.72 6.07
N TYR A 55 10.71 -3.24 4.84
CA TYR A 55 11.50 -2.15 4.25
C TYR A 55 10.76 -0.81 4.14
N LEU A 56 9.48 -0.81 3.73
CA LEU A 56 8.74 0.44 3.45
C LEU A 56 7.96 0.93 4.67
N HIS A 57 7.63 2.22 4.71
CA HIS A 57 6.94 2.83 5.86
C HIS A 57 5.44 2.55 5.93
N GLY A 58 4.84 2.01 4.87
CA GLY A 58 3.39 1.80 4.79
C GLY A 58 2.87 1.76 3.37
N CYS A 59 1.58 2.03 3.21
CA CYS A 59 0.88 2.00 1.94
C CYS A 59 0.07 3.26 1.66
N CYS A 60 -0.02 3.61 0.38
CA CYS A 60 -1.05 4.50 -0.14
C CYS A 60 -2.24 3.66 -0.64
N ALA A 61 -3.43 3.99 -0.14
CA ALA A 61 -4.70 3.37 -0.49
C ALA A 61 -5.60 4.36 -1.26
N SER A 62 -6.44 3.83 -2.16
CA SER A 62 -7.36 4.59 -3.01
C SER A 62 -8.83 4.57 -2.54
N GLY A 63 -9.10 3.95 -1.39
CA GLY A 63 -10.43 3.77 -0.80
C GLY A 63 -10.43 2.70 0.29
N LEU A 64 -11.63 2.35 0.78
CA LEU A 64 -11.79 1.47 1.94
C LEU A 64 -11.13 0.08 1.79
N HIS A 65 -11.29 -0.56 0.63
CA HIS A 65 -10.75 -1.90 0.41
C HIS A 65 -9.21 -1.95 0.48
N GLU A 66 -8.54 -0.98 -0.14
CA GLU A 66 -7.09 -0.89 -0.08
C GLU A 66 -6.61 -0.47 1.31
N ALA A 67 -7.35 0.40 2.02
CA ALA A 67 -7.01 0.78 3.39
C ALA A 67 -7.08 -0.42 4.35
N ARG A 68 -8.13 -1.24 4.25
CA ARG A 68 -8.26 -2.50 5.00
C ARG A 68 -7.13 -3.47 4.65
N TYR A 69 -6.85 -3.65 3.37
CA TYR A 69 -5.78 -4.54 2.90
C TYR A 69 -4.41 -4.09 3.42
N ALA A 70 -4.10 -2.78 3.38
CA ALA A 70 -2.88 -2.22 3.93
C ALA A 70 -2.75 -2.48 5.43
N ALA A 71 -3.82 -2.22 6.19
CA ALA A 71 -3.85 -2.43 7.63
C ALA A 71 -3.65 -3.92 7.99
N GLU A 72 -4.28 -4.83 7.25
CA GLU A 72 -4.18 -6.27 7.49
C GLU A 72 -2.83 -6.87 7.06
N LYS A 73 -2.36 -6.54 5.85
CA LYS A 73 -1.21 -7.22 5.22
C LYS A 73 0.13 -6.55 5.46
N VAL A 74 0.15 -5.23 5.69
CA VAL A 74 1.39 -4.47 5.89
C VAL A 74 1.50 -3.97 7.32
N GLY A 75 0.39 -3.57 7.95
CA GLY A 75 0.36 -3.22 9.38
C GLY A 75 1.26 -2.04 9.78
N ARG A 76 1.56 -1.15 8.83
CA ARG A 76 2.31 0.10 9.05
C ARG A 76 1.43 1.32 8.72
N GLU A 77 2.01 2.44 8.28
CA GLU A 77 1.23 3.63 7.94
C GLU A 77 0.27 3.36 6.78
N VAL A 78 -0.92 3.93 6.87
CA VAL A 78 -1.95 3.88 5.82
C VAL A 78 -2.30 5.32 5.42
N HIS A 79 -2.06 5.66 4.16
CA HIS A 79 -2.33 6.98 3.60
C HIS A 79 -3.42 6.85 2.55
N THR A 80 -4.63 7.33 2.83
CA THR A 80 -5.77 7.12 1.95
C THR A 80 -6.10 8.39 1.17
N TYR A 81 -6.27 8.23 -0.14
CA TYR A 81 -6.77 9.25 -1.05
C TYR A 81 -7.93 8.67 -1.85
N ALA A 82 -9.01 9.43 -2.04
CA ALA A 82 -10.03 9.07 -3.01
C ALA A 82 -10.48 10.31 -3.79
N PRO A 83 -10.80 10.19 -5.09
CA PRO A 83 -11.42 11.28 -5.84
C PRO A 83 -12.74 11.75 -5.19
N ALA A 84 -13.49 10.81 -4.60
CA ALA A 84 -14.69 11.05 -3.82
C ALA A 84 -14.84 9.97 -2.75
N PHE A 85 -14.92 10.37 -1.50
CA PHE A 85 -15.27 9.50 -0.38
C PHE A 85 -16.80 9.38 -0.26
N LYS A 86 -17.25 8.19 0.16
CA LYS A 86 -18.65 7.91 0.46
C LYS A 86 -18.91 8.02 1.94
N GLU A 87 -20.12 8.44 2.29
CA GLU A 87 -20.52 8.68 3.67
C GLU A 87 -20.56 7.38 4.48
N GLU A 88 -20.97 6.28 3.85
CA GLU A 88 -21.02 4.95 4.46
C GLU A 88 -19.65 4.28 4.65
N GLU A 89 -18.57 4.82 4.05
CA GLU A 89 -17.21 4.24 4.11
C GLU A 89 -16.24 5.10 4.95
N ILE A 90 -16.53 6.39 5.14
CA ILE A 90 -15.54 7.37 5.62
C ILE A 90 -15.08 7.13 7.05
N ASP A 91 -15.97 6.74 7.96
CA ASP A 91 -15.63 6.52 9.37
C ASP A 91 -14.60 5.39 9.53
N GLU A 92 -14.74 4.34 8.74
CA GLU A 92 -13.80 3.23 8.75
C GLU A 92 -12.50 3.58 8.02
N ILE A 93 -12.57 4.35 6.93
CA ILE A 93 -11.35 4.88 6.30
C ILE A 93 -10.57 5.73 7.30
N ILE A 94 -11.23 6.59 8.08
CA ILE A 94 -10.60 7.42 9.11
C ILE A 94 -9.95 6.56 10.20
N SER A 95 -10.63 5.49 10.66
CA SER A 95 -10.08 4.63 11.72
C SER A 95 -8.85 3.83 11.29
N LEU A 96 -8.74 3.52 9.99
CA LEU A 96 -7.60 2.79 9.42
C LEU A 96 -6.45 3.72 8.98
N SER A 97 -6.77 4.95 8.58
CA SER A 97 -5.83 5.85 7.91
C SER A 97 -5.06 6.72 8.91
N HIS A 98 -3.75 6.78 8.73
CA HIS A 98 -2.88 7.71 9.44
C HIS A 98 -2.95 9.09 8.78
N HIS A 99 -3.06 9.13 7.46
CA HIS A 99 -3.21 10.34 6.66
C HIS A 99 -4.38 10.18 5.69
N LEU A 100 -5.19 11.22 5.57
CA LEU A 100 -6.31 11.27 4.64
C LEU A 100 -6.16 12.48 3.71
N VAL A 101 -6.19 12.25 2.40
CA VAL A 101 -6.05 13.30 1.39
C VAL A 101 -7.35 13.46 0.63
N PHE A 102 -7.93 14.65 0.71
CA PHE A 102 -9.15 15.00 -0.01
C PHE A 102 -8.82 15.61 -1.37
N ASN A 103 -9.58 15.21 -2.39
CA ASN A 103 -9.45 15.74 -3.75
C ASN A 103 -10.03 17.16 -3.90
N SER A 104 -10.86 17.63 -2.96
CA SER A 104 -11.46 18.97 -3.02
C SER A 104 -11.78 19.52 -1.63
N PHE A 105 -11.85 20.85 -1.52
CA PHE A 105 -12.29 21.51 -0.28
C PHE A 105 -13.72 21.12 0.10
N ALA A 106 -14.63 20.91 -0.87
CA ALA A 106 -16.00 20.48 -0.59
C ALA A 106 -16.04 19.09 0.07
N GLN A 107 -15.18 18.16 -0.36
CA GLN A 107 -15.06 16.84 0.29
C GLN A 107 -14.46 16.96 1.70
N TRP A 108 -13.41 17.78 1.86
CA TRP A 108 -12.83 18.03 3.18
C TRP A 108 -13.83 18.66 4.14
N GLU A 109 -14.56 19.69 3.73
CA GLU A 109 -15.57 20.36 4.56
C GLU A 109 -16.72 19.43 4.94
N ARG A 110 -17.09 18.49 4.06
CA ARG A 110 -18.14 17.49 4.34
C ARG A 110 -17.73 16.49 5.43
N PHE A 111 -16.44 16.16 5.54
CA PHE A 111 -15.95 15.04 6.34
C PHE A 111 -14.93 15.43 7.42
N ARG A 112 -14.82 16.72 7.74
CA ARG A 112 -13.95 17.24 8.83
C ARG A 112 -14.68 17.28 10.16
#